data_AF-A0A4Y2CXL1-F1
#
_entry.id   AF-A0A4Y2CXL1-F1
#
_cell.length_a   1.000
_cell.length_b   1.000
_cell.length_c   1.000
_cell.angle_alpha   90.00
_cell.angle_beta   90.00
_cell.angle_gamma   90.00
#
_symmetry.space_group_name_H-M   'P 1'
#
loop_
_entity.id
_entity.type
_entity.pdbx_description
1 polymer ?
#
loop_
_entity_poly.entity_id
_entity_poly.type
_entity_poly.pdbx_seq_one_letter_code
_entity_poly.pdbx_strand_id
1 'polypeptide(L)'
;MSVDEDIPIAATQTDLEICQALCEQDQAIKVDDSDGNECIEENPPTNAEMRQALDILKRGVQHCSINLKKKLYEFEQYINELLRTLLSKNN
;
A
#
# COMPACT_ATOMS: atom_id res chain seq x y z
N MET A 1 37.99 -10.48 -3.72
CA MET A 1 36.87 -10.69 -2.79
C MET A 1 35.70 -9.91 -3.33
N SER A 2 34.84 -10.60 -4.07
CA SER A 2 33.54 -10.13 -4.53
C SER A 2 32.51 -10.91 -3.72
N VAL A 3 31.89 -10.23 -2.75
CA VAL A 3 30.69 -10.72 -2.09
C VAL A 3 29.57 -10.51 -3.10
N ASP A 4 29.29 -11.57 -3.86
CA ASP A 4 28.11 -11.63 -4.71
C ASP A 4 26.89 -11.69 -3.79
N GLU A 5 25.94 -10.83 -4.09
CA GLU A 5 24.79 -10.51 -3.28
C GLU A 5 23.79 -11.66 -3.33
N ASP A 6 23.98 -12.66 -2.45
CA ASP A 6 22.92 -13.56 -2.00
C ASP A 6 21.90 -12.77 -1.16
N ILE A 7 21.26 -11.78 -1.78
CA ILE A 7 19.95 -11.27 -1.37
C ILE A 7 19.03 -12.49 -1.38
N PRO A 8 18.27 -12.73 -0.31
CA PRO A 8 17.74 -14.04 -0.03
C PRO A 8 16.83 -14.47 -1.17
N ILE A 9 17.27 -15.46 -1.95
CA ILE A 9 16.47 -16.18 -2.95
C ILE A 9 15.13 -16.61 -2.34
N ALA A 10 15.10 -16.84 -1.02
CA ALA A 10 13.90 -17.09 -0.23
C ALA A 10 12.87 -15.94 -0.24
N ALA A 11 13.27 -14.68 -0.27
CA ALA A 11 12.36 -13.54 -0.35
C ALA A 11 11.71 -13.47 -1.75
N THR A 12 12.51 -13.62 -2.81
CA THR A 12 11.99 -13.63 -4.19
C THR A 12 11.08 -14.84 -4.44
N GLN A 13 11.41 -16.00 -3.85
CA GLN A 13 10.60 -17.20 -3.90
C GLN A 13 9.26 -17.02 -3.17
N THR A 14 9.29 -16.38 -1.99
CA THR A 14 8.07 -16.09 -1.22
C THR A 14 7.17 -15.10 -1.94
N ASP A 15 7.74 -14.06 -2.54
CA ASP A 15 6.97 -13.09 -3.32
C ASP A 15 6.34 -13.73 -4.56
N LEU A 16 7.05 -14.64 -5.24
CA LEU A 16 6.54 -15.36 -6.40
C LEU A 16 5.41 -16.34 -6.02
N GLU A 17 5.57 -17.07 -4.92
CA GLU A 17 4.54 -17.99 -4.39
C GLU A 17 3.29 -17.23 -3.93
N ILE A 18 3.45 -16.04 -3.34
CA ILE A 18 2.32 -15.16 -2.98
C ILE A 18 1.63 -14.62 -4.24
N CYS A 19 2.40 -14.15 -5.23
CA CYS A 19 1.82 -13.68 -6.49
C CYS A 19 1.05 -14.78 -7.21
N GLN A 20 1.59 -15.99 -7.21
CA GLN A 20 0.95 -17.13 -7.83
C GLN A 20 -0.31 -17.56 -7.08
N ALA A 21 -0.26 -17.64 -5.75
CA ALA A 21 -1.43 -17.96 -4.92
C ALA A 21 -2.53 -16.90 -5.04
N LEU A 22 -2.18 -15.62 -5.16
CA LEU A 22 -3.15 -14.54 -5.40
C LEU A 22 -3.75 -14.62 -6.81
N CYS A 23 -2.95 -14.89 -7.85
CA CYS A 23 -3.43 -15.07 -9.21
C CYS A 23 -4.35 -16.30 -9.35
N GLU A 24 -4.07 -17.37 -8.63
CA GLU A 24 -4.90 -18.58 -8.59
C GLU A 24 -6.18 -18.35 -7.78
N GLN A 25 -6.11 -17.58 -6.69
CA GLN A 25 -7.29 -17.20 -5.90
C GLN A 25 -8.21 -16.24 -6.68
N ASP A 26 -7.67 -15.25 -7.38
CA ASP A 26 -8.43 -14.35 -8.26
C ASP A 26 -9.10 -15.09 -9.43
N GLN A 27 -8.46 -16.15 -9.94
CA GLN A 27 -9.05 -17.00 -10.97
C GLN A 27 -10.11 -17.96 -10.41
N ALA A 28 -9.89 -18.53 -9.23
CA ALA A 28 -10.86 -19.40 -8.56
C ALA A 28 -12.13 -18.65 -8.14
N ILE A 29 -12.02 -17.36 -7.85
CA ILE A 29 -13.16 -16.48 -7.54
C ILE A 29 -13.95 -16.09 -8.82
N LYS A 30 -13.36 -16.24 -10.01
CA LYS A 30 -13.98 -15.87 -11.31
C LYS A 30 -14.72 -17.01 -12.03
N VAL A 31 -15.04 -18.12 -11.35
CA VAL A 31 -15.59 -19.32 -12.01
C VAL A 31 -17.09 -19.24 -12.35
N ASP A 32 -17.81 -18.14 -12.07
CA ASP A 32 -19.26 -18.10 -12.38
C ASP A 32 -19.81 -16.78 -12.95
N ASP A 33 -18.99 -16.00 -13.66
CA ASP A 33 -19.48 -14.79 -14.37
C ASP A 33 -19.09 -14.80 -15.86
N SER A 34 -18.98 -15.99 -16.46
CA SER A 34 -18.99 -16.12 -17.92
C SER A 34 -20.42 -16.01 -18.44
N ASP A 35 -21.15 -14.97 -18.04
CA ASP A 35 -22.18 -14.46 -18.92
C ASP A 35 -21.44 -13.73 -20.05
N GLY A 36 -21.74 -14.10 -21.28
CA GLY A 36 -21.05 -13.60 -22.47
C GLY A 36 -21.32 -12.12 -22.68
N ASN A 37 -20.76 -11.27 -21.82
CA ASN A 37 -20.67 -9.86 -22.06
C ASN A 37 -19.72 -9.72 -23.24
N GLU A 38 -20.30 -9.54 -24.43
CA GLU A 38 -19.64 -8.87 -25.53
C GLU A 38 -18.75 -7.81 -24.90
N CYS A 39 -17.46 -7.84 -25.21
CA CYS A 39 -16.54 -6.80 -24.81
C CYS A 39 -17.16 -5.49 -25.27
N ILE A 40 -17.87 -4.79 -24.36
CA ILE A 40 -18.44 -3.49 -24.63
C ILE A 40 -17.20 -2.67 -24.95
N GLU A 41 -17.09 -2.26 -26.21
CA GLU A 41 -16.03 -1.38 -26.67
C GLU A 41 -16.24 -0.03 -25.97
N GLU A 42 -15.85 0.04 -24.70
CA GLU A 42 -15.87 1.26 -23.92
C GLU A 42 -14.80 2.17 -24.50
N ASN A 43 -15.21 3.39 -24.86
CA ASN A 43 -14.27 4.39 -25.33
C ASN A 43 -13.19 4.61 -24.27
N PRO A 44 -11.92 4.81 -24.67
CA PRO A 44 -10.88 5.19 -23.75
C PRO A 44 -11.30 6.41 -22.93
N PRO A 45 -10.95 6.47 -21.63
CA PRO A 45 -11.33 7.59 -20.78
C PRO A 45 -10.83 8.90 -21.36
N THR A 46 -11.71 9.89 -21.36
CA THR A 46 -11.43 11.22 -21.84
C THR A 46 -10.40 11.92 -20.95
N ASN A 47 -9.70 12.91 -21.51
CA ASN A 47 -8.78 13.74 -20.73
C ASN A 47 -9.45 14.43 -19.52
N ALA A 48 -10.76 14.69 -19.58
CA ALA A 48 -11.52 15.24 -18.46
C ALA A 48 -11.68 14.22 -17.32
N GLU A 49 -12.02 12.98 -17.64
CA GLU A 49 -12.17 11.88 -16.67
C GLU A 49 -10.83 11.54 -16.01
N MET A 50 -9.74 11.49 -16.78
CA MET A 50 -8.40 11.28 -16.23
C MET A 50 -7.99 12.40 -15.25
N ARG A 51 -8.32 13.66 -15.56
CA ARG A 51 -8.05 14.79 -14.67
C ARG A 51 -8.85 14.71 -13.37
N GLN A 52 -10.10 14.28 -13.46
CA GLN A 52 -10.94 14.09 -12.28
C GLN A 52 -10.39 12.97 -11.39
N ALA A 53 -10.01 11.84 -11.97
CA ALA A 53 -9.38 10.73 -11.24
C ALA A 53 -8.08 11.18 -10.53
N LEU A 54 -7.26 11.99 -11.19
CA LEU A 54 -6.05 12.54 -10.61
C LEU A 54 -6.33 13.49 -9.43
N ASP A 55 -7.36 14.35 -9.51
CA ASP A 55 -7.74 15.23 -8.40
C ASP A 55 -8.21 14.44 -7.17
N ILE A 56 -9.01 13.38 -7.40
CA ILE A 56 -9.46 12.47 -6.33
C ILE A 56 -8.26 11.79 -5.66
N LEU A 57 -7.34 11.23 -6.46
CA LEU A 57 -6.13 10.61 -5.94
C LEU A 57 -5.31 11.61 -5.10
N LYS A 58 -5.11 12.83 -5.62
CA LYS A 58 -4.36 13.87 -4.92
C LYS A 58 -4.99 14.24 -3.58
N ARG A 59 -6.31 14.39 -3.53
CA ARG A 59 -7.04 14.65 -2.27
C ARG A 59 -6.90 13.52 -1.27
N GLY A 60 -7.02 12.27 -1.72
CA GLY A 60 -6.81 11.09 -0.89
C GLY A 60 -5.42 11.06 -0.27
N VAL A 61 -4.38 11.25 -1.09
CA VAL A 61 -2.98 11.29 -0.65
C VAL A 61 -2.73 12.42 0.35
N GLN A 62 -3.25 13.62 0.09
CA GLN A 62 -3.11 14.75 1.00
C GLN A 62 -3.75 14.49 2.37
N HIS A 63 -4.97 13.96 2.37
CA HIS A 63 -5.68 13.63 3.61
C HIS A 63 -4.94 12.56 4.42
N CYS A 64 -4.48 11.50 3.76
CA CYS A 64 -3.65 10.47 4.40
C CYS A 64 -2.34 11.03 4.97
N SER A 65 -1.68 11.94 4.24
CA SER A 65 -0.44 12.57 4.70
C SER A 65 -0.64 13.42 5.96
N ILE A 66 -1.72 14.22 6.03
CA ILE A 66 -2.03 15.04 7.21
C ILE A 66 -2.32 14.15 8.41
N ASN A 67 -3.12 13.10 8.23
CA ASN A 67 -3.44 12.17 9.31
C ASN A 67 -2.19 11.42 9.81
N LEU A 68 -1.31 11.01 8.89
CA LEU A 68 -0.04 10.39 9.26
C LEU A 68 0.85 11.35 10.05
N LYS A 69 1.02 12.60 9.59
CA LYS A 69 1.80 13.62 10.30
C LYS A 69 1.27 13.89 11.70
N LYS A 70 -0.06 13.99 11.85
CA LYS A 70 -0.70 14.18 13.16
C LYS A 70 -0.39 13.00 14.10
N LYS A 71 -0.56 11.77 13.61
CA LYS A 71 -0.27 10.56 14.38
C LYS A 71 1.20 10.48 14.79
N LEU A 72 2.14 10.84 13.90
CA LEU A 72 3.57 10.88 14.21
C LEU A 72 3.88 11.91 15.31
N TYR A 73 3.28 13.10 15.23
CA TYR A 73 3.44 14.12 16.26
C TYR A 73 2.93 13.66 17.63
N GLU A 74 1.77 13.01 17.68
CA GLU A 74 1.22 12.44 18.93
C GLU A 74 2.16 11.36 19.53
N PHE A 75 2.73 10.49 18.69
CA PHE A 75 3.72 9.51 19.14
C PHE A 75 5.00 10.14 19.67
N GLU A 76 5.50 11.18 19.00
CA GLU A 76 6.69 11.91 19.45
C GLU A 76 6.46 12.56 20.82
N GLN A 77 5.30 13.21 21.02
CA GLN A 77 4.93 13.78 22.31
C GLN A 77 4.85 12.70 23.41
N TYR A 78 4.24 11.56 23.12
CA TYR A 78 4.17 10.44 24.06
C TYR A 78 5.56 9.93 24.49
N ILE A 79 6.48 9.77 23.52
CA ILE A 79 7.86 9.36 23.81
C ILE A 79 8.56 10.40 24.70
N ASN A 80 8.40 11.69 24.40
CA ASN A 80 8.99 12.77 25.18
C ASN A 80 8.47 12.80 26.62
N GLU A 81 7.17 12.60 26.84
CA GLU A 81 6.58 12.50 28.17
C GLU A 81 7.08 11.28 28.94
N LEU A 82 7.21 10.13 28.27
CA LEU A 82 7.75 8.92 28.87
C LEU A 82 9.20 9.13 29.33
N LEU A 83 10.04 9.70 28.46
CA LEU A 83 11.43 10.04 28.77
C LEU A 83 11.53 11.01 29.95
N ARG A 84 10.70 12.06 29.97
CA ARG A 84 10.65 13.01 31.10
C ARG A 84 10.30 12.33 32.41
N THR A 85 9.32 11.42 32.38
CA THR A 85 8.89 10.67 33.56
C THR A 85 10.00 9.76 34.08
N LEU A 86 10.66 9.04 33.18
CA LEU A 86 11.78 8.16 33.54
C LEU A 86 12.96 8.94 34.11
N LEU A 87 13.32 10.09 33.50
CA LEU A 87 14.38 10.96 33.99
C LEU A 87 14.03 11.58 35.36
N SER A 88 12.78 11.94 35.60
CA SER A 88 12.34 12.48 36.90
C SER A 88 12.31 11.45 38.03
N LYS A 89 12.23 10.15 37.70
CA LYS A 89 12.23 9.05 38.69
C LYS A 89 13.63 8.58 39.08
N ASN A 90 14.65 9.00 38.35
CA ASN A 90 16.04 8.60 38.55
C ASN A 90 16.90 9.66 39.27
N ASN A 91 16.28 10.76 39.74
CA ASN A 91 16.87 11.78 40.61
C ASN A 91 16.20 11.74 41.99
#